data_AF-A0A3B9Y0K9-F1
#
_entry.id   AF-A0A3B9Y0K9-F1
#
_cell.length_a   1.000
_cell.length_b   1.000
_cell.length_c   1.000
_cell.angle_alpha   90.00
_cell.angle_beta   90.00
_cell.angle_gamma   90.00
#
_symmetry.space_group_name_H-M   'P 1'
#
loop_
_entity.id
_entity.type
_entity.pdbx_description
1 polymer ?
#
loop_
_entity_poly.entity_id
_entity_poly.type
_entity_poly.pdbx_seq_one_letter_code
_entity_poly.pdbx_strand_id
1 'polypeptide(L)'
;MGQDKNSQNDYGTGYGGYGRYTTPQQPDTSSSNQQDSQQQQGGYQQAGQQQGYQQSSYGQQYQQQEYEGGTYQPPGSAAPNMSSHGPTSTGLSARTEALLGYALWWVGGLVFFVIERKNRFVRFHAAQSIIFFGGVSVLLGVLHLISIIPLIGFLLSLPIAFASNIVTIIAILVWLFMLFQMYRGKNFRIPIVSGYADSLVDRFTSKKR
;
A
#
# COMPACT_ATOMS: atom_id res chain seq x y z
N MET A 1 -11.76 38.67 24.85
CA MET A 1 -10.79 37.59 25.15
C MET A 1 -11.45 36.29 24.74
N GLY A 2 -11.23 35.86 23.49
CA GLY A 2 -11.92 34.72 22.88
C GLY A 2 -11.18 33.42 23.18
N GLN A 3 -11.92 32.44 23.71
CA GLN A 3 -11.49 31.05 23.83
C GLN A 3 -11.73 30.35 22.48
N ASP A 4 -10.67 29.97 21.81
CA ASP A 4 -10.66 29.08 20.65
C ASP A 4 -10.79 27.62 21.10
N LYS A 5 -12.03 27.15 21.16
CA LYS A 5 -12.37 25.72 21.21
C LYS A 5 -12.21 25.12 19.82
N ASN A 6 -11.00 24.75 19.40
CA ASN A 6 -10.86 23.82 18.27
C ASN A 6 -9.54 23.03 18.27
N SER A 7 -9.43 22.07 19.17
CA SER A 7 -8.43 21.00 19.06
C SER A 7 -9.09 19.68 19.38
N GLN A 8 -9.99 19.28 18.48
CA GLN A 8 -10.70 18.00 18.54
C GLN A 8 -10.01 17.01 17.59
N ASN A 9 -9.18 16.15 18.17
CA ASN A 9 -8.99 14.72 17.85
C ASN A 9 -9.25 14.28 16.39
N ASP A 10 -8.22 14.25 15.56
CA ASP A 10 -8.22 13.57 14.25
C ASP A 10 -7.34 12.31 14.26
N TYR A 11 -7.68 11.35 15.12
CA TYR A 11 -7.10 10.00 15.12
C TYR A 11 -8.19 8.97 15.33
N GLY A 12 -9.06 8.82 14.33
CA GLY A 12 -10.15 7.87 14.42
C GLY A 12 -10.80 7.57 13.08
N THR A 13 -10.14 6.77 12.25
CA THR A 13 -10.75 5.87 11.24
C THR A 13 -9.63 4.91 10.81
N GLY A 14 -9.71 3.59 11.00
CA GLY A 14 -10.74 2.72 10.44
C GLY A 14 -10.48 2.56 8.93
N TYR A 15 -9.47 1.77 8.53
CA TYR A 15 -9.20 1.47 7.11
C TYR A 15 -10.32 0.63 6.51
N GLY A 16 -11.40 1.30 6.12
CA GLY A 16 -12.47 0.79 5.27
C GLY A 16 -12.79 1.83 4.20
N GLY A 17 -12.69 1.43 2.93
CA GLY A 17 -13.30 2.16 1.81
C GLY A 17 -12.34 3.00 0.96
N TYR A 18 -12.05 2.50 -0.24
CA TYR A 18 -11.82 3.35 -1.41
C TYR A 18 -12.63 2.79 -2.57
N GLY A 19 -13.65 3.57 -2.96
CA GLY A 19 -14.57 3.21 -4.03
C GLY A 19 -15.77 4.13 -4.11
N ARG A 20 -15.57 5.43 -4.32
CA ARG A 20 -16.52 6.30 -5.03
C ARG A 20 -15.74 7.36 -5.80
N TYR A 21 -15.79 7.27 -7.13
CA TYR A 21 -15.51 8.41 -7.98
C TYR A 21 -16.61 9.44 -7.73
N THR A 22 -16.29 10.56 -7.09
CA THR A 22 -17.18 11.72 -7.08
C THR A 22 -16.83 12.58 -8.29
N THR A 23 -17.64 12.47 -9.34
CA THR A 23 -17.72 13.46 -10.42
C THR A 23 -17.96 14.85 -9.79
N PRO A 24 -17.23 15.91 -10.19
CA PRO A 24 -17.54 17.26 -9.71
C PRO A 24 -18.95 17.66 -10.18
N GLN A 25 -19.84 17.99 -9.24
CA GLN A 25 -21.11 18.64 -9.53
C GLN A 25 -20.82 20.03 -10.11
N GLN A 26 -21.27 20.27 -11.34
CA GLN A 26 -21.38 21.62 -11.91
C GLN A 26 -22.46 22.42 -11.16
N PRO A 27 -22.31 23.75 -11.01
CA PRO A 27 -23.33 24.58 -10.38
C PRO A 27 -24.58 24.67 -11.28
N ASP A 28 -25.75 24.48 -10.66
CA ASP A 28 -27.06 24.69 -11.28
C ASP A 28 -27.22 26.15 -11.72
N THR A 29 -27.50 26.35 -13.01
CA THR A 29 -28.14 27.57 -13.50
C THR A 29 -29.33 27.20 -14.38
N SER A 30 -30.52 27.39 -13.82
CA SER A 30 -31.80 27.28 -14.51
C SER A 30 -31.94 28.38 -15.57
N SER A 31 -32.23 28.00 -16.81
CA SER A 31 -32.86 28.87 -17.81
C SER A 31 -33.58 28.03 -18.87
N SER A 32 -34.83 28.41 -19.12
CA SER A 32 -35.83 27.84 -20.01
C SER A 32 -35.57 28.04 -21.50
N ASN A 33 -35.79 27.02 -22.35
CA ASN A 33 -36.79 26.96 -23.44
C ASN A 33 -36.44 25.95 -24.56
N GLN A 34 -37.45 25.13 -24.87
CA GLN A 34 -37.97 24.68 -26.17
C GLN A 34 -37.06 24.24 -27.35
N GLN A 35 -37.48 23.10 -27.91
CA GLN A 35 -37.61 22.76 -29.35
C GLN A 35 -36.49 22.00 -30.11
N ASP A 36 -36.89 20.79 -30.52
CA ASP A 36 -36.85 20.20 -31.87
C ASP A 36 -35.65 19.41 -32.45
N SER A 37 -36.02 18.25 -32.99
CA SER A 37 -35.55 17.56 -34.21
C SER A 37 -34.16 16.89 -34.36
N GLN A 38 -34.24 15.57 -34.63
CA GLN A 38 -33.65 14.79 -35.74
C GLN A 38 -32.12 14.60 -35.93
N GLN A 39 -31.75 13.31 -36.05
CA GLN A 39 -30.82 12.65 -37.00
C GLN A 39 -29.34 13.13 -37.13
N GLN A 40 -28.38 12.18 -37.10
CA GLN A 40 -27.63 11.66 -38.28
C GLN A 40 -26.23 11.09 -37.95
N GLN A 41 -25.81 10.13 -38.77
CA GLN A 41 -24.57 9.32 -38.76
C GLN A 41 -23.37 10.01 -39.47
N GLY A 42 -22.15 9.50 -39.22
CA GLY A 42 -20.93 9.69 -40.05
C GLY A 42 -19.74 10.15 -39.21
N GLY A 43 -18.48 9.75 -39.37
CA GLY A 43 -17.77 8.91 -40.34
C GLY A 43 -16.26 9.19 -40.22
N TYR A 44 -15.45 8.12 -40.09
CA TYR A 44 -14.03 7.86 -40.46
C TYR A 44 -12.84 8.84 -40.23
N GLN A 45 -11.66 8.20 -40.15
CA GLN A 45 -10.27 8.64 -40.46
C GLN A 45 -9.42 9.22 -39.32
N GLN A 46 -8.08 9.07 -39.25
CA GLN A 46 -7.03 8.23 -39.87
C GLN A 46 -5.68 8.72 -39.29
N ALA A 47 -4.63 7.88 -39.30
CA ALA A 47 -3.19 8.21 -39.17
C ALA A 47 -2.73 8.78 -37.81
N GLY A 48 -1.74 8.21 -37.11
CA GLY A 48 -0.41 7.83 -37.60
C GLY A 48 0.53 9.02 -37.37
N GLN A 49 1.35 8.98 -36.32
CA GLN A 49 2.67 9.65 -36.26
C GLN A 49 3.45 9.33 -34.97
N GLN A 50 4.64 8.77 -35.18
CA GLN A 50 5.77 8.78 -34.27
C GLN A 50 6.17 10.23 -33.99
N GLN A 51 6.57 10.58 -32.76
CA GLN A 51 7.39 11.77 -32.54
C GLN A 51 8.26 11.62 -31.28
N GLY A 52 9.56 11.79 -31.50
CA GLY A 52 10.62 11.60 -30.53
C GLY A 52 10.61 12.65 -29.42
N TYR A 53 11.17 12.26 -28.28
CA TYR A 53 11.29 13.11 -27.12
C TYR A 53 12.44 14.11 -27.33
N GLN A 54 12.11 15.31 -27.81
CA GLN A 54 12.97 16.49 -27.68
C GLN A 54 12.93 16.97 -26.22
N GLN A 55 14.07 16.87 -25.56
CA GLN A 55 14.33 17.43 -24.23
C GLN A 55 14.59 18.93 -24.38
N SER A 56 13.60 19.78 -24.04
CA SER A 56 13.79 21.23 -23.98
C SER A 56 14.04 21.68 -22.54
N SER A 57 15.25 22.16 -22.32
CA SER A 57 15.69 22.89 -21.13
C SER A 57 15.17 24.33 -21.21
N TYR A 58 14.26 24.71 -20.31
CA TYR A 58 13.94 26.11 -20.06
C TYR A 58 14.05 26.36 -18.55
N GLY A 59 15.01 27.24 -18.20
CA GLY A 59 15.13 27.78 -16.86
C GLY A 59 13.94 28.68 -16.53
N GLN A 60 13.56 28.71 -15.26
CA GLN A 60 12.67 29.73 -14.72
C GLN A 60 13.22 30.22 -13.38
N GLN A 61 13.72 31.44 -13.45
CA GLN A 61 13.98 32.34 -12.34
C GLN A 61 12.62 32.74 -11.74
N TYR A 62 12.35 32.36 -10.48
CA TYR A 62 11.17 32.84 -9.77
C TYR A 62 11.54 33.98 -8.82
N GLN A 63 10.87 35.11 -8.99
CA GLN A 63 10.78 36.21 -8.02
C GLN A 63 10.26 35.64 -6.69
N GLN A 64 10.99 35.89 -5.61
CA GLN A 64 10.49 35.69 -4.25
C GLN A 64 9.45 36.77 -3.97
N GLN A 65 8.17 36.44 -4.19
CA GLN A 65 7.08 37.12 -3.51
C GLN A 65 6.83 36.37 -2.21
N GLU A 66 7.22 37.01 -1.12
CA GLU A 66 7.00 36.62 0.26
C GLU A 66 5.49 36.60 0.54
N TYR A 67 4.89 35.41 0.38
CA TYR A 67 3.54 35.12 0.87
C TYR A 67 3.68 34.13 2.02
N GLU A 68 3.42 34.63 3.23
CA GLU A 68 3.33 33.87 4.46
C GLU A 68 2.22 32.80 4.38
N GLY A 69 2.55 31.57 4.78
CA GLY A 69 1.58 30.66 5.38
C GLY A 69 0.66 29.87 4.46
N GLY A 70 1.20 29.20 3.43
CA GLY A 70 0.45 28.15 2.71
C GLY A 70 1.40 27.05 2.24
N THR A 71 1.22 25.82 2.74
CA THR A 71 2.03 24.68 2.27
C THR A 71 1.69 24.41 0.80
N TYR A 72 2.59 24.83 -0.10
CA TYR A 72 2.44 24.58 -1.53
C TYR A 72 2.44 23.07 -1.77
N GLN A 73 1.30 22.53 -2.20
CA GLN A 73 1.21 21.14 -2.64
C GLN A 73 1.34 21.13 -4.16
N PRO A 74 2.45 20.63 -4.73
CA PRO A 74 2.64 20.63 -6.16
C PRO A 74 1.57 19.76 -6.85
N PRO A 75 1.18 20.07 -8.10
CA PRO A 75 0.28 19.24 -8.88
C PRO A 75 0.80 17.80 -8.91
N GLY A 76 -0.08 16.81 -8.72
CA GLY A 76 0.32 15.38 -8.64
C GLY A 76 1.05 14.86 -9.88
N SER A 77 1.04 15.61 -10.99
CA SER A 77 1.78 15.35 -12.23
C SER A 77 3.24 15.82 -12.21
N ALA A 78 3.66 16.67 -11.26
CA ALA A 78 5.02 17.18 -11.13
C ALA A 78 5.89 16.39 -10.13
N ALA A 79 5.29 15.42 -9.42
CA ALA A 79 5.99 14.61 -8.45
C ALA A 79 6.65 13.39 -9.12
N PRO A 80 7.98 13.20 -8.98
CA PRO A 80 8.65 12.03 -9.55
C PRO A 80 8.10 10.77 -8.87
N ASN A 81 7.46 9.91 -9.66
CA ASN A 81 7.06 8.55 -9.33
C ASN A 81 6.47 8.35 -7.90
N MET A 82 5.58 9.25 -7.47
CA MET A 82 4.78 9.00 -6.27
C MET A 82 3.85 7.83 -6.55
N SER A 83 4.25 6.62 -6.14
CA SER A 83 3.32 5.52 -5.96
C SER A 83 2.11 6.05 -5.19
N SER A 84 0.89 5.64 -5.58
CA SER A 84 -0.41 6.05 -5.01
C SER A 84 -0.54 5.97 -3.47
N HIS A 85 0.48 5.48 -2.78
CA HIS A 85 0.56 5.29 -1.33
C HIS A 85 1.48 6.33 -0.65
N GLY A 86 1.87 7.40 -1.35
CA GLY A 86 2.66 8.50 -0.80
C GLY A 86 4.18 8.23 -0.75
N PRO A 87 4.96 9.20 -0.25
CA PRO A 87 6.41 9.08 -0.15
C PRO A 87 6.83 8.06 0.93
N THR A 88 8.08 7.60 0.84
CA THR A 88 8.70 6.67 1.79
C THR A 88 9.94 7.30 2.43
N SER A 89 10.52 6.60 3.41
CA SER A 89 11.73 7.02 4.11
C SER A 89 12.99 6.73 3.31
N THR A 90 12.98 5.71 2.44
CA THR A 90 14.12 5.38 1.58
C THR A 90 14.10 6.12 0.23
N GLY A 91 12.96 6.72 -0.13
CA GLY A 91 12.77 7.39 -1.42
C GLY A 91 12.37 6.45 -2.56
N LEU A 92 12.35 5.13 -2.33
CA LEU A 92 11.80 4.16 -3.27
C LEU A 92 10.27 4.25 -3.34
N SER A 93 9.69 3.69 -4.40
CA SER A 93 8.23 3.59 -4.47
C SER A 93 7.71 2.68 -3.35
N ALA A 94 6.60 3.06 -2.72
CA ALA A 94 6.00 2.29 -1.62
C ALA A 94 5.65 0.85 -2.04
N ARG A 95 5.31 0.63 -3.32
CA ARG A 95 5.06 -0.71 -3.86
C ARG A 95 6.33 -1.55 -3.89
N THR A 96 7.44 -0.95 -4.31
CA THR A 96 8.75 -1.61 -4.34
C THR A 96 9.21 -1.98 -2.94
N GLU A 97 9.09 -1.06 -1.98
CA GLU A 97 9.46 -1.36 -0.59
C GLU A 97 8.58 -2.46 0.02
N ALA A 98 7.27 -2.43 -0.20
CA ALA A 98 6.38 -3.49 0.27
C ALA A 98 6.69 -4.85 -0.38
N LEU A 99 7.04 -4.86 -1.68
CA LEU A 99 7.49 -6.07 -2.39
C LEU A 99 8.78 -6.62 -1.77
N LEU A 100 9.78 -5.76 -1.54
CA LEU A 100 11.05 -6.14 -0.91
C LEU A 100 10.85 -6.62 0.54
N GLY A 101 9.88 -6.04 1.25
CA GLY A 101 9.43 -6.50 2.56
C GLY A 101 8.92 -7.94 2.57
N TYR A 102 8.46 -8.48 1.45
CA TYR A 102 8.09 -9.88 1.30
C TYR A 102 9.19 -10.74 0.67
N ALA A 103 10.16 -10.15 -0.03
CA ALA A 103 11.17 -10.89 -0.81
C ALA A 103 12.04 -11.83 0.05
N LEU A 104 12.31 -11.46 1.30
CA LEU A 104 13.06 -12.27 2.27
C LEU A 104 12.18 -12.74 3.43
N TRP A 105 10.92 -13.08 3.14
CA TRP A 105 9.93 -13.54 4.14
C TRP A 105 9.86 -12.56 5.33
N TRP A 106 9.82 -13.06 6.57
CA TRP A 106 9.74 -12.23 7.78
C TRP A 106 10.98 -11.36 8.00
N VAL A 107 12.16 -11.75 7.49
CA VAL A 107 13.41 -10.99 7.62
C VAL A 107 13.33 -9.70 6.79
N GLY A 108 12.86 -9.80 5.55
CA GLY A 108 12.60 -8.62 4.71
C GLY A 108 11.59 -7.69 5.37
N GLY A 109 10.52 -8.27 5.94
CA GLY A 109 9.51 -7.53 6.68
C GLY A 109 10.11 -6.80 7.88
N LEU A 110 10.98 -7.45 8.65
CA LEU A 110 11.64 -6.86 9.80
C LEU A 110 12.50 -5.65 9.41
N VAL A 111 13.29 -5.77 8.34
CA VAL A 111 14.13 -4.68 7.82
C VAL A 111 13.26 -3.48 7.46
N PHE A 112 12.24 -3.68 6.61
CA PHE A 112 11.37 -2.58 6.16
C PHE A 112 10.50 -2.02 7.28
N PHE A 113 10.11 -2.82 8.26
CA PHE A 113 9.34 -2.34 9.42
C PHE A 113 10.15 -1.39 10.30
N VAL A 114 11.46 -1.60 10.41
CA VAL A 114 12.37 -0.77 11.21
C VAL A 114 12.78 0.50 10.47
N ILE A 115 13.21 0.38 9.22
CA ILE A 115 13.76 1.51 8.44
C ILE A 115 12.66 2.45 7.94
N GLU A 116 11.47 1.92 7.62
CA GLU A 116 10.39 2.76 7.11
C GLU A 116 9.66 3.46 8.26
N ARG A 117 9.71 4.80 8.26
CA ARG A 117 9.12 5.65 9.31
C ARG A 117 7.91 6.43 8.86
N LYS A 118 7.82 6.77 7.57
CA LYS A 118 6.85 7.70 7.00
C LYS A 118 5.63 7.00 6.40
N ASN A 119 5.85 5.87 5.73
CA ASN A 119 4.84 5.23 4.91
C ASN A 119 4.08 4.12 5.66
N ARG A 120 2.83 4.39 6.01
CA ARG A 120 1.98 3.41 6.73
C ARG A 120 1.69 2.16 5.89
N PHE A 121 1.57 2.27 4.56
CA PHE A 121 1.32 1.13 3.68
C PHE A 121 2.49 0.13 3.70
N VAL A 122 3.73 0.63 3.55
CA VAL A 122 4.93 -0.22 3.63
C VAL A 122 5.05 -0.85 5.01
N ARG A 123 4.85 -0.07 6.08
CA ARG A 123 4.90 -0.58 7.46
C ARG A 123 3.86 -1.66 7.73
N PHE A 124 2.65 -1.52 7.18
CA PHE A 124 1.61 -2.54 7.28
C PHE A 124 2.03 -3.83 6.58
N HIS A 125 2.51 -3.77 5.34
CA HIS A 125 2.93 -4.97 4.60
C HIS A 125 4.17 -5.63 5.22
N ALA A 126 5.11 -4.82 5.71
CA ALA A 126 6.24 -5.28 6.49
C ALA A 126 5.80 -6.01 7.77
N ALA A 127 4.87 -5.43 8.54
CA ALA A 127 4.28 -6.08 9.72
C ALA A 127 3.53 -7.38 9.37
N GLN A 128 2.72 -7.38 8.31
CA GLN A 128 2.01 -8.57 7.83
C GLN A 128 3.00 -9.67 7.40
N SER A 129 4.13 -9.31 6.79
CA SER A 129 5.22 -10.25 6.46
C SER A 129 5.84 -10.88 7.71
N ILE A 130 6.19 -10.06 8.71
CA ILE A 130 6.76 -10.52 9.99
C ILE A 130 5.81 -11.51 10.66
N ILE A 131 4.55 -11.13 10.81
CA ILE A 131 3.58 -11.93 11.58
C ILE A 131 3.28 -13.25 10.85
N PHE A 132 3.00 -13.21 9.55
CA PHE A 132 2.65 -14.41 8.81
C PHE A 132 3.85 -15.36 8.71
N PHE A 133 4.98 -14.91 8.17
CA PHE A 133 6.12 -15.80 7.94
C PHE A 133 6.87 -16.13 9.22
N GLY A 134 6.93 -15.23 10.20
CA GLY A 134 7.48 -15.53 11.51
C GLY A 134 6.63 -16.57 12.23
N GLY A 135 5.29 -16.45 12.17
CA GLY A 135 4.38 -17.45 12.70
C GLY A 135 4.53 -18.82 12.03
N VAL A 136 4.65 -18.86 10.71
CA VAL A 136 4.94 -20.10 9.96
C VAL A 136 6.28 -20.71 10.38
N SER A 137 7.35 -19.90 10.48
CA SER A 137 8.68 -20.37 10.92
C SER A 137 8.63 -20.96 12.35
N VAL A 138 7.93 -20.30 13.28
CA VAL A 138 7.75 -20.81 14.65
C VAL A 138 6.97 -22.12 14.65
N LEU A 139 5.87 -22.21 13.91
CA LEU A 139 5.07 -23.43 13.82
C LEU A 139 5.89 -24.62 13.29
N LEU A 140 6.61 -24.42 12.18
CA LEU A 140 7.46 -25.46 11.60
C LEU A 140 8.62 -25.83 12.53
N GLY A 141 9.20 -24.86 13.24
CA GLY A 141 10.23 -25.11 14.25
C GLY A 141 9.71 -25.97 15.39
N VAL A 142 8.51 -25.70 15.92
CA VAL A 142 7.88 -26.50 16.98
C VAL A 142 7.59 -27.93 16.50
N LEU A 143 7.03 -28.10 15.30
CA LEU A 143 6.81 -29.42 14.71
C LEU A 143 8.11 -30.21 14.56
N HIS A 144 9.18 -29.55 14.15
CA HIS A 144 10.50 -30.15 14.07
C HIS A 144 11.03 -30.58 15.45
N LEU A 145 10.90 -29.72 16.47
CA LEU A 145 11.31 -30.06 17.84
C LEU A 145 10.53 -31.25 18.43
N ILE A 146 9.26 -31.45 18.05
CA ILE A 146 8.50 -32.65 18.46
C ILE A 146 9.05 -33.90 17.74
N SER A 147 9.40 -33.77 16.47
CA SER A 147 9.87 -34.90 15.65
C SER A 147 11.20 -35.51 16.10
N ILE A 148 12.03 -34.77 16.85
CA ILE A 148 13.32 -35.25 17.36
C ILE A 148 13.22 -36.00 18.69
N ILE A 149 12.07 -35.95 19.38
CA ILE A 149 11.89 -36.65 20.66
C ILE A 149 11.83 -38.16 20.40
N PRO A 150 12.67 -39.00 21.05
CA PRO A 150 12.62 -40.45 20.88
C PRO A 150 11.22 -41.00 21.21
N LEU A 151 10.83 -42.09 20.56
CA LEU A 151 9.49 -42.72 20.64
C LEU A 151 8.34 -41.84 20.10
N ILE A 152 8.14 -40.61 20.61
CA ILE A 152 7.09 -39.68 20.14
C ILE A 152 7.32 -39.28 18.68
N GLY A 153 8.55 -38.85 18.37
CA GLY A 153 8.95 -38.47 17.02
C GLY A 153 8.85 -39.62 16.03
N PHE A 154 9.16 -40.85 16.47
CA PHE A 154 8.97 -42.05 15.63
C PHE A 154 7.48 -42.26 15.30
N LEU A 155 6.62 -42.28 16.31
CA LEU A 155 5.17 -42.50 16.16
C LEU A 155 4.48 -41.39 15.35
N LEU A 156 4.92 -40.14 15.49
CA LEU A 156 4.32 -38.98 14.85
C LEU A 156 5.06 -38.51 13.58
N SER A 157 6.12 -39.21 13.17
CA SER A 157 6.98 -38.80 12.04
C SER A 157 6.19 -38.54 10.75
N LEU A 158 5.37 -39.51 10.32
CA LEU A 158 4.55 -39.43 9.12
C LEU A 158 3.52 -38.29 9.16
N PRO A 159 2.64 -38.17 10.18
CA PRO A 159 1.68 -37.08 10.24
C PRO A 159 2.36 -35.70 10.37
N ILE A 160 3.45 -35.57 11.13
CA ILE A 160 4.21 -34.32 11.25
C ILE A 160 4.82 -33.93 9.89
N ALA A 161 5.42 -34.89 9.17
CA ALA A 161 5.98 -34.64 7.85
C ALA A 161 4.88 -34.19 6.88
N PHE A 162 3.74 -34.86 6.85
CA PHE A 162 2.61 -34.48 6.00
C PHE A 162 2.11 -33.06 6.33
N ALA A 163 1.84 -32.78 7.61
CA ALA A 163 1.38 -31.46 8.04
C ALA A 163 2.39 -30.34 7.70
N SER A 164 3.67 -30.58 7.93
CA SER A 164 4.74 -29.62 7.64
C SER A 164 4.83 -29.30 6.14
N ASN A 165 4.67 -30.31 5.28
CA ASN A 165 4.62 -30.13 3.83
C ASN A 165 3.42 -29.29 3.40
N ILE A 166 2.22 -29.58 3.93
CA ILE A 166 1.00 -28.81 3.61
C ILE A 166 1.16 -27.35 4.04
N VAL A 167 1.64 -27.09 5.26
CA VAL A 167 1.88 -25.72 5.76
C VAL A 167 2.89 -25.00 4.87
N THR A 168 3.97 -25.67 4.47
CA THR A 168 5.01 -25.08 3.60
C THR A 168 4.46 -24.72 2.22
N ILE A 169 3.68 -25.62 1.60
CA ILE A 169 3.06 -25.35 0.29
C ILE A 169 2.11 -24.16 0.39
N ILE A 170 1.23 -24.12 1.40
CA ILE A 170 0.30 -23.00 1.60
C ILE A 170 1.09 -21.70 1.81
N ALA A 171 2.15 -21.71 2.62
CA ALA A 171 2.98 -20.54 2.86
C ALA A 171 3.66 -20.03 1.58
N ILE A 172 4.15 -20.93 0.71
CA ILE A 172 4.72 -20.57 -0.59
C ILE A 172 3.65 -19.96 -1.51
N LEU A 173 2.44 -20.54 -1.56
CA LEU A 173 1.35 -19.99 -2.38
C LEU A 173 0.95 -18.59 -1.92
N VAL A 174 0.82 -18.39 -0.60
CA VAL A 174 0.54 -17.06 -0.02
C VAL A 174 1.70 -16.09 -0.31
N TRP A 175 2.95 -16.53 -0.23
CA TRP A 175 4.12 -15.72 -0.53
C TRP A 175 4.14 -15.21 -1.97
N LEU A 176 3.98 -16.11 -2.94
CA LEU A 176 3.91 -15.74 -4.35
C LEU A 176 2.74 -14.82 -4.64
N PHE A 177 1.58 -15.10 -4.03
CA PHE A 177 0.40 -14.25 -4.17
C PHE A 177 0.63 -12.85 -3.59
N MET A 178 1.34 -12.72 -2.46
CA MET A 178 1.69 -11.41 -1.88
C MET A 178 2.65 -10.62 -2.76
N LEU A 179 3.69 -11.27 -3.28
CA LEU A 179 4.63 -10.63 -4.22
C LEU A 179 3.88 -10.09 -5.45
N PHE A 180 2.99 -10.90 -6.03
CA PHE A 180 2.19 -10.49 -7.18
C PHE A 180 1.26 -9.31 -6.86
N GLN A 181 0.62 -9.30 -5.70
CA GLN A 181 -0.24 -8.21 -5.28
C GLN A 181 0.54 -6.91 -5.06
N MET A 182 1.75 -6.98 -4.48
CA MET A 182 2.60 -5.80 -4.27
C MET A 182 3.16 -5.25 -5.58
N TYR A 183 3.52 -6.14 -6.50
CA TYR A 183 3.90 -5.76 -7.86
C TYR A 183 2.78 -4.94 -8.55
N ARG A 184 1.52 -5.35 -8.37
CA ARG A 184 0.34 -4.61 -8.86
C ARG A 184 -0.02 -3.37 -8.03
N GLY A 185 0.63 -3.17 -6.88
CA GLY A 185 0.31 -2.10 -5.95
C GLY A 185 -1.06 -2.23 -5.29
N LYS A 186 -1.58 -3.45 -5.13
CA LYS A 186 -2.85 -3.69 -4.44
C LYS A 186 -2.60 -3.95 -2.96
N ASN A 187 -3.34 -3.27 -2.09
CA ASN A 187 -3.31 -3.52 -0.65
C ASN A 187 -4.08 -4.79 -0.30
N PHE A 188 -3.42 -5.94 -0.35
CA PHE A 188 -4.02 -7.19 0.09
C PHE A 188 -3.81 -7.43 1.59
N ARG A 189 -4.91 -7.74 2.27
CA ARG A 189 -4.95 -8.02 3.70
C ARG A 189 -5.26 -9.49 3.92
N ILE A 190 -4.33 -10.21 4.53
CA ILE A 190 -4.57 -11.61 4.91
C ILE A 190 -5.60 -11.60 6.05
N PRO A 191 -6.72 -12.34 5.94
CA PRO A 191 -7.67 -12.48 7.04
C PRO A 191 -6.97 -12.95 8.32
N ILE A 192 -7.40 -12.47 9.48
CA ILE A 192 -6.79 -12.71 10.80
C ILE A 192 -5.43 -11.97 10.97
N VAL A 193 -4.46 -12.17 10.09
CA VAL A 193 -3.10 -11.57 10.20
C VAL A 193 -3.15 -10.05 10.14
N SER A 194 -4.00 -9.49 9.29
CA SER A 194 -4.10 -8.03 9.08
C SER A 194 -4.42 -7.25 10.35
N GLY A 195 -5.28 -7.78 11.24
CA GLY A 195 -5.58 -7.12 12.52
C GLY A 195 -4.37 -7.07 13.46
N TYR A 196 -3.55 -8.13 13.48
CA TYR A 196 -2.29 -8.13 14.21
C TYR A 196 -1.26 -7.19 13.58
N ALA A 197 -1.23 -7.10 12.24
CA ALA A 197 -0.33 -6.19 11.53
C ALA A 197 -0.67 -4.72 11.83
N ASP A 198 -1.96 -4.35 11.82
CA ASP A 198 -2.41 -3.01 12.24
C ASP A 198 -2.01 -2.73 13.68
N SER A 199 -2.30 -3.67 14.60
CA SER A 199 -1.93 -3.55 16.01
C SER A 199 -0.43 -3.35 16.20
N LEU A 200 0.40 -4.04 15.41
CA LEU A 200 1.84 -3.89 15.46
C LEU A 200 2.26 -2.51 14.95
N VAL A 201 1.74 -2.04 13.82
CA VAL A 201 2.02 -0.70 13.30
C VAL A 201 1.60 0.39 14.31
N ASP A 202 0.41 0.25 14.90
CA ASP A 202 -0.15 1.23 15.83
C ASP A 202 0.70 1.32 17.11
N ARG A 203 1.15 0.20 17.68
CA ARG A 203 2.06 0.21 18.86
C ARG A 203 3.38 0.94 18.60
N PHE A 204 3.90 0.88 17.38
CA PHE A 204 5.15 1.52 16.99
C PHE A 204 4.96 2.88 16.29
N THR A 205 3.74 3.40 16.25
CA THR A 205 3.42 4.77 15.78
C THR A 205 2.81 5.64 16.89
N SER A 206 2.04 5.04 17.79
CA SER A 206 1.33 5.71 18.89
C SER A 206 2.23 6.12 20.06
N LYS A 207 3.48 5.67 20.13
CA LYS A 207 4.41 5.98 21.22
C LYS A 207 5.17 7.30 21.03
N LYS A 208 4.44 8.36 20.65
CA LYS A 208 4.80 9.77 20.85
C LYS A 208 3.72 10.39 21.74
N ARG A 209 3.84 10.21 23.04
CA ARG A 209 3.24 11.08 24.07
C ARG A 209 4.28 11.28 25.15
#